data_AF-A0A442MGM3-F1
#
_entry.id   AF-A0A442MGM3-F1
#
_cell.length_a   1.000
_cell.length_b   1.000
_cell.length_c   1.000
_cell.angle_alpha   90.00
_cell.angle_beta   90.00
_cell.angle_gamma   90.00
#
_symmetry.space_group_name_H-M   'P 1'
#
loop_
_entity.id
_entity.type
_entity.pdbx_description
1 polymer ?
#
loop_
_entity_poly.entity_id
_entity_poly.type
_entity_poly.pdbx_seq_one_letter_code
_entity_poly.pdbx_strand_id
1 'polypeptide(L)'
;MNEGQKYTTQLQAGLGIVPETLKLLAVWEPNMTGNDLVKAALVTGDFPGMTARRLRNLILEAFRPRYLVDSAMPARLLKAVSGTISKDDFRSLCFLFTCRANMVLGDFVRQVYWPLYSAGGSSISKADSLRFVSSAVSDGRTTSRWSESTVIRVASYLLGACADFGLLGPMKGGGRPLSTFRITPNVASVLAHDLHFRGIGDNALLRNADWTLFGLEPEDALGELKRLSLRGELIVQSAGGITQVSWKHKSMEELADVLSDG
;
A
#
# COMPACT_ATOMS: atom_id res chain seq x y z
N MET A 1 -17.99 0.47 -2.08
CA MET A 1 -17.78 0.06 -0.68
C MET A 1 -17.61 -1.45 -0.67
N ASN A 2 -16.55 -1.99 -0.06
CA ASN A 2 -16.42 -3.44 0.17
C ASN A 2 -17.39 -3.81 1.29
N GLU A 3 -18.66 -4.02 0.96
CA GLU A 3 -19.66 -4.53 1.89
C GLU A 3 -19.28 -5.97 2.26
N GLY A 4 -18.74 -6.15 3.48
CA GLY A 4 -18.51 -7.48 4.07
C GLY A 4 -17.18 -7.66 4.81
N GLN A 5 -16.13 -6.88 4.50
CA GLN A 5 -14.85 -7.03 5.19
C GLN A 5 -14.72 -6.04 6.36
N LYS A 6 -14.45 -6.60 7.55
CA LYS A 6 -14.29 -5.88 8.80
C LYS A 6 -12.83 -5.56 9.11
N TYR A 7 -12.58 -4.43 9.75
CA TYR A 7 -11.25 -4.02 10.21
C TYR A 7 -10.70 -4.98 11.26
N THR A 8 -9.41 -5.29 11.15
CA THR A 8 -8.65 -6.09 12.12
C THR A 8 -7.63 -5.22 12.85
N THR A 9 -7.04 -5.73 13.92
CA THR A 9 -5.93 -5.07 14.61
C THR A 9 -4.57 -5.38 13.97
N GLN A 10 -4.53 -6.02 12.80
CA GLN A 10 -3.29 -6.58 12.22
C GLN A 10 -2.23 -5.53 11.88
N LEU A 11 -2.62 -4.28 11.62
CA LEU A 11 -1.69 -3.16 11.43
C LEU A 11 -0.71 -2.98 12.61
N GLN A 12 -1.04 -3.47 13.81
CA GLN A 12 -0.12 -3.45 14.95
C GLN A 12 1.14 -4.32 14.78
N ALA A 13 1.07 -5.35 13.94
CA ALA A 13 2.16 -6.29 13.74
C ALA A 13 3.34 -5.67 12.97
N GLY A 14 3.07 -4.66 12.16
CA GLY A 14 4.07 -3.89 11.43
C GLY A 14 3.38 -2.68 10.86
N LEU A 15 3.92 -1.48 11.08
CA LEU A 15 3.38 -0.26 10.49
C LEU A 15 3.76 -0.21 9.01
N GLY A 16 4.66 0.70 8.61
CA GLY A 16 5.19 0.72 7.24
C GLY A 16 6.16 -0.42 6.94
N ILE A 17 7.04 -0.77 7.89
CA ILE A 17 8.08 -1.82 7.78
C ILE A 17 8.88 -1.79 6.45
N VAL A 18 9.07 -0.61 5.85
CA VAL A 18 9.68 -0.47 4.52
C VAL A 18 11.13 -0.95 4.50
N PRO A 19 12.00 -0.56 5.46
CA PRO A 19 13.37 -1.07 5.52
C PRO A 19 13.44 -2.58 5.76
N GLU A 20 12.56 -3.11 6.62
CA GLU A 20 12.49 -4.54 6.90
C GLU A 20 11.97 -5.33 5.71
N THR A 21 11.01 -4.78 4.95
CA THR A 21 10.51 -5.38 3.71
C THR A 21 11.65 -5.56 2.72
N LEU A 22 12.47 -4.53 2.51
CA LEU A 22 13.63 -4.61 1.60
C LEU A 22 14.60 -5.75 2.02
N LYS A 23 14.95 -5.82 3.30
CA LYS A 23 15.81 -6.90 3.83
C LYS A 23 15.17 -8.28 3.67
N LEU A 24 13.88 -8.40 3.96
CA LEU A 24 13.16 -9.68 3.84
C LEU A 24 13.05 -10.13 2.38
N LEU A 25 12.88 -9.21 1.43
CA LEU A 25 12.87 -9.54 -0.01
C LEU A 25 14.24 -10.03 -0.49
N ALA A 26 15.34 -9.51 0.06
CA ALA A 26 16.68 -10.01 -0.26
C ALA A 26 16.87 -11.47 0.18
N VAL A 27 16.22 -11.90 1.27
CA VAL A 27 16.28 -13.27 1.81
C VAL A 27 15.24 -14.20 1.19
N TRP A 28 14.07 -13.68 0.82
CA TRP A 28 12.95 -14.49 0.35
C TRP A 28 13.17 -15.00 -1.07
N GLU A 29 12.98 -16.31 -1.28
CA GLU A 29 12.98 -16.94 -2.60
C GLU A 29 11.60 -17.47 -3.00
N PRO A 30 11.29 -17.60 -4.30
CA PRO A 30 10.07 -18.25 -4.75
C PRO A 30 9.85 -19.60 -4.06
N ASN A 31 8.61 -19.88 -3.66
CA ASN A 31 8.17 -21.05 -2.90
C ASN A 31 8.52 -21.06 -1.40
N MET A 32 9.27 -20.08 -0.87
CA MET A 32 9.41 -19.95 0.59
C MET A 32 8.09 -19.57 1.23
N THR A 33 7.65 -20.35 2.22
CA THR A 33 6.54 -19.96 3.10
C THR A 33 6.97 -18.88 4.08
N GLY A 34 6.01 -18.25 4.76
CA GLY A 34 6.35 -17.31 5.84
C GLY A 34 7.18 -17.96 6.96
N ASN A 35 6.99 -19.25 7.25
CA ASN A 35 7.80 -19.94 8.25
C ASN A 35 9.23 -20.23 7.74
N ASP A 36 9.39 -20.51 6.45
CA ASP A 36 10.72 -20.69 5.86
C ASP A 36 11.49 -19.36 5.87
N LEU A 37 10.81 -18.26 5.54
CA LEU A 37 11.39 -16.92 5.62
C LEU A 37 11.79 -16.55 7.06
N VAL A 38 10.98 -16.92 8.07
CA VAL A 38 11.36 -16.75 9.49
C VAL A 38 12.66 -17.49 9.80
N LYS A 39 12.79 -18.75 9.38
CA LYS A 39 14.00 -19.54 9.61
C LYS A 39 15.21 -18.90 8.93
N ALA A 40 15.06 -18.53 7.65
CA ALA A 40 16.14 -17.91 6.88
C ALA A 40 16.58 -16.56 7.48
N ALA A 41 15.64 -15.66 7.79
CA ALA A 41 15.93 -14.34 8.34
C ALA A 41 16.57 -14.38 9.74
N LEU A 42 16.31 -15.41 10.54
CA LEU A 42 16.99 -15.61 11.83
C LEU A 42 18.46 -16.00 11.66
N VAL A 43 18.81 -16.69 10.56
CA VAL A 43 20.19 -17.11 10.28
C VAL A 43 21.04 -15.94 9.77
N THR A 44 20.46 -15.00 9.01
CA THR A 44 21.25 -13.90 8.41
C THR A 44 21.76 -12.90 9.44
N GLY A 45 21.02 -12.69 10.55
CA GLY A 45 21.39 -11.72 11.58
C GLY A 45 21.16 -10.25 11.20
N ASP A 46 20.47 -9.96 10.08
CA ASP A 46 20.27 -8.61 9.55
C ASP A 46 19.29 -7.71 10.35
N PHE A 47 18.78 -8.24 11.46
CA PHE A 47 17.80 -7.60 12.34
C PHE A 47 18.31 -7.45 13.80
N PRO A 48 19.49 -6.85 14.05
CA PRO A 48 20.13 -6.84 15.38
C PRO A 48 19.32 -6.09 16.46
N GLY A 49 18.37 -5.23 16.07
CA GLY A 49 17.48 -4.52 16.99
C GLY A 49 16.15 -5.23 17.30
N MET A 50 15.91 -6.42 16.74
CA MET A 50 14.64 -7.14 16.91
C MET A 50 14.87 -8.50 17.58
N THR A 51 14.09 -8.77 18.63
CA THR A 51 14.03 -10.12 19.20
C THR A 51 13.50 -11.12 18.17
N ALA A 52 13.92 -12.38 18.26
CA ALA A 52 13.44 -13.45 17.39
C ALA A 52 11.90 -13.54 17.36
N ARG A 53 11.25 -13.35 18.51
CA ARG A 53 9.79 -13.28 18.62
C ARG A 53 9.20 -12.11 17.84
N ARG A 54 9.80 -10.92 17.93
CA ARG A 54 9.32 -9.73 17.20
C ARG A 54 9.51 -9.88 15.70
N LEU A 55 10.63 -10.46 15.25
CA LEU A 55 10.90 -10.76 13.83
C LEU A 55 9.90 -11.77 13.29
N ARG A 56 9.64 -12.86 14.02
CA ARG A 56 8.60 -13.84 13.68
C ARG A 56 7.24 -13.17 13.50
N ASN A 57 6.83 -12.33 14.45
CA ASN A 57 5.56 -11.62 14.37
C ASN A 57 5.52 -10.65 13.18
N LEU A 58 6.61 -9.91 12.91
CA LEU A 58 6.70 -9.03 11.75
C LEU A 58 6.52 -9.81 10.43
N ILE A 59 7.18 -10.95 10.30
CA ILE A 59 7.12 -11.75 9.08
C ILE A 59 5.73 -12.37 8.91
N LEU A 60 5.21 -13.05 9.94
CA LEU A 60 3.98 -13.83 9.82
C LEU A 60 2.71 -12.95 9.79
N GLU A 61 2.70 -11.84 10.53
CA GLU A 61 1.52 -11.00 10.72
C GLU A 61 1.56 -9.68 9.93
N ALA A 62 2.71 -9.29 9.35
CA ALA A 62 2.79 -8.09 8.51
C ALA A 62 3.32 -8.40 7.10
N PHE A 63 4.53 -8.94 6.95
CA PHE A 63 5.13 -9.18 5.63
C PHE A 63 4.33 -10.20 4.80
N ARG A 64 4.05 -11.38 5.37
CA ARG A 64 3.34 -12.47 4.71
C ARG A 64 1.96 -12.04 4.18
N PRO A 65 1.03 -11.49 5.00
CA PRO A 65 -0.30 -11.12 4.50
C PRO A 65 -0.29 -9.95 3.51
N ARG A 66 0.81 -9.19 3.41
CA ARG A 66 0.97 -8.11 2.42
C ARG A 66 1.55 -8.59 1.10
N TYR A 67 2.55 -9.46 1.16
CA TYR A 67 3.42 -9.70 0.01
C TYR A 67 3.47 -11.15 -0.48
N LEU A 68 3.08 -12.11 0.36
CA LEU A 68 3.03 -13.54 0.00
C LEU A 68 1.60 -13.99 -0.34
N VAL A 69 0.84 -13.10 -0.97
CA VAL A 69 -0.52 -13.30 -1.48
C VAL A 69 -0.50 -13.42 -3.00
N ASP A 70 -1.58 -13.92 -3.62
CA ASP A 70 -1.70 -14.05 -5.08
C ASP A 70 -0.47 -14.72 -5.70
N SER A 71 -0.17 -15.90 -5.17
CA SER A 71 1.04 -16.66 -5.50
C SER A 71 2.33 -15.88 -5.26
N ALA A 72 2.39 -14.98 -4.27
CA ALA A 72 3.51 -14.09 -3.96
C ALA A 72 3.85 -13.06 -5.06
N MET A 73 2.88 -12.66 -5.88
CA MET A 73 3.08 -11.62 -6.91
C MET A 73 3.67 -10.33 -6.32
N PRO A 74 3.16 -9.74 -5.21
CA PRO A 74 3.74 -8.49 -4.71
C PRO A 74 5.19 -8.65 -4.26
N ALA A 75 5.56 -9.77 -3.64
CA ALA A 75 6.96 -10.03 -3.26
C ALA A 75 7.87 -10.19 -4.48
N ARG A 76 7.44 -10.92 -5.52
CA ARG A 76 8.21 -11.04 -6.78
C ARG A 76 8.46 -9.68 -7.42
N LEU A 77 7.38 -8.91 -7.60
CA LEU A 77 7.44 -7.57 -8.17
C LEU A 77 8.40 -6.68 -7.36
N LEU A 78 8.16 -6.54 -6.06
CA LEU A 78 8.96 -5.67 -5.20
C LEU A 78 10.43 -6.10 -5.17
N LYS A 79 10.72 -7.41 -5.14
CA LYS A 79 12.10 -7.93 -5.18
C LYS A 79 12.78 -7.53 -6.50
N ALA A 80 12.11 -7.75 -7.64
CA ALA A 80 12.65 -7.45 -8.97
C ALA A 80 12.99 -5.96 -9.13
N VAL A 81 12.11 -5.06 -8.67
CA VAL A 81 12.29 -3.61 -8.88
C VAL A 81 13.08 -2.91 -7.77
N SER A 82 13.31 -3.57 -6.61
CA SER A 82 13.86 -2.91 -5.41
C SER A 82 15.24 -2.26 -5.59
N GLY A 83 16.03 -2.73 -6.55
CA GLY A 83 17.36 -2.20 -6.85
C GLY A 83 17.37 -1.06 -7.87
N THR A 84 16.25 -0.81 -8.56
CA THR A 84 16.22 0.00 -9.78
C THR A 84 15.29 1.21 -9.64
N ILE A 85 14.12 1.03 -9.04
CA ILE A 85 13.21 2.15 -8.79
C ILE A 85 13.68 3.03 -7.63
N SER A 86 13.17 4.26 -7.59
CA SER A 86 13.45 5.16 -6.49
C SER A 86 12.94 4.61 -5.15
N LYS A 87 13.59 5.02 -4.04
CA LYS A 87 13.13 4.65 -2.69
C LYS A 87 11.69 5.10 -2.41
N ASP A 88 11.28 6.23 -3.00
CA ASP A 88 9.92 6.76 -2.86
C ASP A 88 8.90 5.93 -3.65
N ASP A 89 9.25 5.44 -4.85
CA ASP A 89 8.41 4.50 -5.60
C ASP A 89 8.26 3.18 -4.84
N PHE A 90 9.38 2.61 -4.35
CA PHE A 90 9.34 1.38 -3.54
C PHE A 90 8.47 1.55 -2.30
N ARG A 91 8.59 2.68 -1.60
CA ARG A 91 7.75 3.04 -0.45
C ARG A 91 6.28 3.14 -0.83
N SER A 92 5.97 3.73 -1.99
CA SER A 92 4.60 3.88 -2.51
C SER A 92 3.96 2.54 -2.89
N LEU A 93 4.75 1.60 -3.42
CA LEU A 93 4.30 0.23 -3.68
C LEU A 93 4.06 -0.54 -2.37
N CYS A 94 4.95 -0.42 -1.39
CA CYS A 94 4.74 -0.98 -0.05
C CYS A 94 3.46 -0.42 0.59
N PHE A 95 3.19 0.88 0.41
CA PHE A 95 1.97 1.54 0.86
C PHE A 95 0.71 0.94 0.23
N LEU A 96 0.70 0.78 -1.10
CA LEU A 96 -0.42 0.17 -1.84
C LEU A 96 -0.76 -1.22 -1.29
N PHE A 97 0.23 -2.12 -1.22
CA PHE A 97 0.00 -3.49 -0.73
C PHE A 97 -0.34 -3.54 0.76
N THR A 98 0.18 -2.61 1.57
CA THR A 98 -0.20 -2.50 2.98
C THR A 98 -1.65 -2.08 3.14
N CYS A 99 -2.15 -1.12 2.34
CA CYS A 99 -3.55 -0.71 2.36
C CYS A 99 -4.50 -1.83 1.91
N ARG A 100 -4.11 -2.62 0.90
CA ARG A 100 -4.87 -3.79 0.47
C ARG A 100 -4.98 -4.86 1.57
N ALA A 101 -3.90 -5.10 2.30
CA ALA A 101 -3.91 -6.03 3.43
C ALA A 101 -4.57 -5.45 4.70
N ASN A 102 -4.61 -4.12 4.85
CA ASN A 102 -5.10 -3.43 6.05
C ASN A 102 -6.13 -2.37 5.65
N MET A 103 -7.38 -2.79 5.49
CA MET A 103 -8.47 -1.90 5.07
C MET A 103 -8.63 -0.64 5.93
N VAL A 104 -8.41 -0.76 7.24
CA VAL A 104 -8.49 0.38 8.17
C VAL A 104 -7.51 1.50 7.79
N LEU A 105 -6.33 1.16 7.25
CA LEU A 105 -5.37 2.14 6.76
C LEU A 105 -5.84 2.78 5.46
N GLY A 106 -6.26 1.97 4.48
CA GLY A 106 -6.74 2.48 3.20
C GLY A 106 -7.95 3.41 3.36
N ASP A 107 -8.89 3.03 4.22
CA ASP A 107 -10.07 3.84 4.51
C ASP A 107 -9.73 5.09 5.32
N PHE A 108 -8.79 5.02 6.26
CA PHE A 108 -8.30 6.22 6.95
C PHE A 108 -7.69 7.22 5.96
N VAL A 109 -6.89 6.74 4.99
CA VAL A 109 -6.32 7.61 3.96
C VAL A 109 -7.41 8.25 3.10
N ARG A 110 -8.38 7.47 2.63
CA ARG A 110 -9.48 7.97 1.78
C ARG A 110 -10.46 8.89 2.51
N GLN A 111 -10.75 8.63 3.78
CA GLN A 111 -11.83 9.29 4.52
C GLN A 111 -11.33 10.39 5.45
N VAL A 112 -10.03 10.42 5.77
CA VAL A 112 -9.44 11.42 6.67
C VAL A 112 -8.32 12.19 5.98
N TYR A 113 -7.30 11.49 5.46
CA TYR A 113 -6.13 12.17 4.89
C TYR A 113 -6.49 13.00 3.64
N TRP A 114 -7.08 12.39 2.61
CA TRP A 114 -7.39 13.10 1.37
C TRP A 114 -8.41 14.23 1.55
N PRO A 115 -9.52 14.04 2.30
CA PRO A 115 -10.45 15.13 2.57
C PRO A 115 -9.80 16.32 3.28
N LEU A 116 -8.92 16.06 4.27
CA LEU A 116 -8.19 17.14 4.94
C LEU A 116 -7.16 17.81 4.02
N TYR A 117 -6.43 17.03 3.22
CA TYR A 117 -5.44 17.54 2.27
C TYR A 117 -6.10 18.45 1.21
N SER A 118 -7.19 17.98 0.60
CA SER A 118 -7.93 18.73 -0.42
C SER A 118 -8.62 19.97 0.13
N ALA A 119 -8.98 19.98 1.43
CA ALA A 119 -9.50 21.15 2.11
C ALA A 119 -8.41 22.18 2.52
N GLY A 120 -7.14 21.96 2.16
CA GLY A 120 -6.02 22.83 2.54
C GLY A 120 -5.62 22.70 4.01
N GLY A 121 -5.95 21.58 4.65
CA GLY A 121 -5.52 21.28 6.02
C GLY A 121 -3.99 21.23 6.14
N SER A 122 -3.49 21.52 7.34
CA SER A 122 -2.05 21.55 7.62
C SER A 122 -1.54 20.33 8.38
N SER A 123 -2.41 19.63 9.12
CA SER A 123 -2.03 18.49 9.95
C SER A 123 -3.22 17.57 10.27
N ILE A 124 -2.90 16.32 10.65
CA ILE A 124 -3.85 15.37 11.23
C ILE A 124 -3.50 15.18 12.72
N SER A 125 -4.45 15.47 13.59
CA SER A 125 -4.32 15.32 15.03
C SER A 125 -4.55 13.88 15.50
N LYS A 126 -4.10 13.58 16.72
CA LYS A 126 -4.49 12.33 17.42
C LYS A 126 -6.00 12.20 17.59
N ALA A 127 -6.71 13.32 17.76
CA ALA A 127 -8.15 13.31 17.93
C ALA A 127 -8.85 12.88 16.63
N ASP A 128 -8.33 13.27 15.46
CA ASP A 128 -8.90 12.89 14.17
C ASP A 128 -8.82 11.37 13.95
N SER A 129 -7.66 10.76 14.22
CA SER A 129 -7.52 9.31 14.11
C SER A 129 -8.32 8.57 15.17
N LEU A 130 -8.43 9.10 16.39
CA LEU A 130 -9.26 8.51 17.45
C LEU A 130 -10.74 8.53 17.07
N ARG A 131 -11.25 9.65 16.53
CA ARG A 131 -12.64 9.76 16.08
C ARG A 131 -12.93 8.76 14.96
N PHE A 132 -12.07 8.67 13.95
CA PHE A 132 -12.22 7.69 12.87
C PHE A 132 -12.36 6.25 13.38
N VAL A 133 -11.47 5.81 14.27
CA VAL A 133 -11.50 4.43 14.79
C VAL A 133 -12.71 4.22 15.71
N SER A 134 -13.06 5.21 16.54
CA SER A 134 -14.21 5.12 17.44
C SER A 134 -15.55 5.03 16.69
N SER A 135 -15.70 5.81 15.62
CA SER A 135 -16.84 5.71 14.71
C SER A 135 -16.91 4.33 14.06
N ALA A 136 -15.78 3.83 13.53
CA ALA A 136 -15.75 2.51 12.91
C ALA A 136 -16.14 1.37 13.87
N VAL A 137 -15.77 1.44 15.15
CA VAL A 137 -16.22 0.49 16.18
C VAL A 137 -17.73 0.62 16.43
N SER A 138 -18.23 1.85 16.53
CA SER A 138 -19.65 2.13 16.76
C SER A 138 -20.53 1.67 15.59
N ASP A 139 -20.02 1.80 14.37
CA ASP A 139 -20.67 1.39 13.12
C ASP A 139 -20.55 -0.13 12.85
N GLY A 140 -19.94 -0.90 13.76
CA GLY A 140 -19.78 -2.35 13.61
C GLY A 140 -18.82 -2.77 12.50
N ARG A 141 -17.94 -1.87 12.04
CA ARG A 141 -16.98 -2.11 10.95
C ARG A 141 -15.74 -2.90 11.40
N THR A 142 -15.63 -3.27 12.67
CA THR A 142 -14.50 -4.04 13.24
C THR A 142 -14.86 -5.51 13.45
N THR A 143 -13.87 -6.42 13.39
CA THR A 143 -14.09 -7.87 13.54
C THR A 143 -14.70 -8.25 14.89
N SER A 144 -14.37 -7.49 15.93
CA SER A 144 -14.94 -7.56 17.26
C SER A 144 -15.11 -6.14 17.81
N ARG A 145 -15.89 -5.98 18.88
CA ARG A 145 -15.94 -4.71 19.60
C ARG A 145 -14.61 -4.48 20.31
N TRP A 146 -13.81 -3.53 19.82
CA TRP A 146 -12.50 -3.24 20.38
C TRP A 146 -12.62 -2.49 21.71
N SER A 147 -11.72 -2.81 22.65
CA SER A 147 -11.54 -2.04 23.88
C SER A 147 -11.04 -0.63 23.60
N GLU A 148 -11.25 0.31 24.52
CA GLU A 148 -10.72 1.68 24.42
C GLU A 148 -9.20 1.70 24.20
N SER A 149 -8.47 0.85 24.93
CA SER A 149 -7.02 0.70 24.76
C SER A 149 -6.62 0.22 23.37
N THR A 150 -7.42 -0.64 22.73
CA THR A 150 -7.19 -1.10 21.36
C THR A 150 -7.49 0.01 20.36
N VAL A 151 -8.57 0.77 20.57
CA VAL A 151 -8.94 1.94 19.76
C VAL A 151 -7.82 2.99 19.75
N ILE A 152 -7.34 3.40 20.92
CA ILE A 152 -6.24 4.37 21.06
C ILE A 152 -4.98 3.89 20.33
N ARG A 153 -4.69 2.59 20.44
CA ARG A 153 -3.52 1.98 19.84
C ARG A 153 -3.60 1.96 18.31
N VAL A 154 -4.72 1.48 17.75
CA VAL A 154 -4.94 1.48 16.29
C VAL A 154 -4.93 2.90 15.74
N ALA A 155 -5.55 3.86 16.43
CA ALA A 155 -5.52 5.28 16.05
C ALA A 155 -4.09 5.84 15.99
N SER A 156 -3.22 5.44 16.93
CA SER A 156 -1.80 5.82 16.92
C SER A 156 -1.03 5.14 15.79
N TYR A 157 -1.34 3.88 15.49
CA TYR A 157 -0.71 3.12 14.40
C TYR A 157 -1.09 3.64 13.01
N LEU A 158 -2.30 4.13 12.82
CA LEU A 158 -2.67 4.80 11.56
C LEU A 158 -1.77 6.01 11.29
N LEU A 159 -1.57 6.88 12.30
CA LEU A 159 -0.67 8.03 12.17
C LEU A 159 0.79 7.61 11.96
N GLY A 160 1.24 6.55 12.63
CA GLY A 160 2.58 5.98 12.45
C GLY A 160 2.78 5.45 11.03
N ALA A 161 1.88 4.61 10.54
CA ALA A 161 1.94 4.04 9.20
C ALA A 161 1.90 5.12 8.11
N CYS A 162 1.00 6.11 8.23
CA CYS A 162 0.99 7.23 7.29
C CYS A 162 2.31 8.02 7.29
N ALA A 163 2.98 8.13 8.45
CA ALA A 163 4.31 8.76 8.50
C ALA A 163 5.38 7.88 7.84
N ASP A 164 5.38 6.57 8.10
CA ASP A 164 6.32 5.63 7.49
C ASP A 164 6.24 5.62 5.96
N PHE A 165 5.03 5.83 5.41
CA PHE A 165 4.78 5.91 3.96
C PHE A 165 4.94 7.32 3.37
N GLY A 166 5.25 8.32 4.18
CA GLY A 166 5.50 9.69 3.72
C GLY A 166 4.27 10.56 3.50
N LEU A 167 3.08 10.11 3.90
CA LEU A 167 1.86 10.93 3.89
C LEU A 167 1.88 11.98 5.01
N LEU A 168 2.50 11.66 6.15
CA LEU A 168 2.55 12.55 7.31
C LEU A 168 3.99 12.81 7.75
N GLY A 169 4.25 14.01 8.26
CA GLY A 169 5.52 14.35 8.88
C GLY A 169 5.66 13.85 10.33
N PRO A 170 6.71 14.30 11.03
CA PRO A 170 6.93 13.96 12.44
C PRO A 170 5.84 14.53 13.35
N MET A 171 5.62 13.88 14.49
CA MET A 171 4.66 14.36 15.51
C MET A 171 5.11 15.73 16.04
N LYS A 172 4.23 16.74 15.91
CA LYS A 172 4.43 18.11 16.39
C LYS A 172 3.12 18.65 16.98
N GLY A 173 3.15 19.12 18.22
CA GLY A 173 1.99 19.77 18.85
C GLY A 173 0.73 18.90 18.94
N GLY A 174 0.86 17.58 19.05
CA GLY A 174 -0.29 16.66 19.16
C GLY A 174 -0.90 16.22 17.83
N GLY A 175 -0.34 16.64 16.69
CA GLY A 175 -0.66 16.15 15.36
C GLY A 175 0.57 15.88 14.51
N ARG A 176 0.36 15.41 13.28
CA ARG A 176 1.41 15.27 12.28
C ARG A 176 1.08 16.17 11.08
N PRO A 177 2.02 16.99 10.60
CA PRO A 177 1.77 17.82 9.44
C PRO A 177 1.51 16.95 8.21
N LEU A 178 0.61 17.40 7.33
CA LEU A 178 0.36 16.76 6.05
C LEU A 178 1.57 16.96 5.13
N SER A 179 1.97 15.90 4.43
CA SER A 179 3.03 15.95 3.41
C SER A 179 2.41 15.89 2.02
N THR A 180 3.10 16.41 1.01
CA THR A 180 2.68 16.16 -0.37
C THR A 180 2.92 14.70 -0.73
N PHE A 181 1.89 14.02 -1.22
CA PHE A 181 1.96 12.63 -1.67
C PHE A 181 1.37 12.56 -3.07
N ARG A 182 2.13 12.08 -4.05
CA ARG A 182 1.70 11.99 -5.46
C ARG A 182 2.16 10.66 -6.02
N ILE A 183 1.31 10.05 -6.84
CA ILE A 183 1.72 8.89 -7.61
C ILE A 183 2.75 9.31 -8.66
N THR A 184 3.76 8.47 -8.86
CA THR A 184 4.73 8.63 -9.95
C THR A 184 4.30 7.80 -11.16
N PRO A 185 4.82 8.07 -12.37
CA PRO A 185 4.55 7.23 -13.54
C PRO A 185 4.91 5.76 -13.31
N ASN A 186 5.99 5.46 -12.58
CA ASN A 186 6.38 4.08 -12.28
C ASN A 186 5.34 3.37 -11.40
N VAL A 187 4.88 4.03 -10.33
CA VAL A 187 3.86 3.48 -9.43
C VAL A 187 2.51 3.35 -10.15
N ALA A 188 2.15 4.33 -10.99
CA ALA A 188 0.95 4.27 -11.81
C ALA A 188 0.99 3.12 -12.82
N SER A 189 2.14 2.89 -13.45
CA SER A 189 2.35 1.76 -14.36
C SER A 189 2.15 0.42 -13.67
N VAL A 190 2.80 0.24 -12.51
CA VAL A 190 2.65 -0.97 -11.71
C VAL A 190 1.20 -1.19 -11.30
N LEU A 191 0.50 -0.15 -10.81
CA LEU A 191 -0.89 -0.26 -10.41
C LEU A 191 -1.80 -0.60 -11.59
N ALA A 192 -1.64 0.07 -12.73
CA ALA A 192 -2.44 -0.19 -13.94
C ALA A 192 -2.27 -1.64 -14.42
N HIS A 193 -1.03 -2.12 -14.56
CA HIS A 193 -0.75 -3.47 -15.01
C HIS A 193 -1.19 -4.54 -14.00
N ASP A 194 -0.97 -4.31 -12.70
CA ASP A 194 -1.46 -5.24 -11.66
C ASP A 194 -2.99 -5.38 -11.72
N LEU A 195 -3.73 -4.27 -11.87
CA LEU A 195 -5.18 -4.34 -12.04
C LEU A 195 -5.57 -5.10 -13.32
N HIS A 196 -4.88 -4.84 -14.43
CA HIS A 196 -5.09 -5.55 -15.69
C HIS A 196 -4.86 -7.06 -15.58
N PHE A 197 -3.71 -7.49 -15.03
CA PHE A 197 -3.37 -8.90 -14.90
C PHE A 197 -4.20 -9.63 -13.85
N ARG A 198 -4.86 -8.90 -12.95
CA ARG A 198 -5.94 -9.44 -12.09
C ARG A 198 -7.28 -9.62 -12.81
N GLY A 199 -7.34 -9.34 -14.12
CA GLY A 199 -8.53 -9.53 -14.96
C GLY A 199 -9.56 -8.41 -14.86
N ILE A 200 -9.17 -7.25 -14.32
CA ILE A 200 -10.08 -6.10 -14.21
C ILE A 200 -10.19 -5.43 -15.57
N GLY A 201 -11.39 -5.38 -16.14
CA GLY A 201 -11.64 -4.72 -17.42
C GLY A 201 -11.36 -3.21 -17.38
N ASP A 202 -10.97 -2.64 -18.51
CA ASP A 202 -10.43 -1.27 -18.62
C ASP A 202 -11.28 -0.17 -17.96
N ASN A 203 -12.61 -0.22 -18.13
CA ASN A 203 -13.50 0.76 -17.50
C ASN A 203 -13.60 0.59 -15.98
N ALA A 204 -13.54 -0.66 -15.49
CA ALA A 204 -13.53 -0.96 -14.06
C ALA A 204 -12.17 -0.63 -13.42
N LEU A 205 -11.09 -0.78 -14.19
CA LEU A 205 -9.73 -0.41 -13.78
C LEU A 205 -9.65 1.07 -13.45
N LEU A 206 -10.19 1.95 -14.31
CA LEU A 206 -10.25 3.39 -14.06
C LEU A 206 -11.02 3.76 -12.77
N ARG A 207 -12.00 2.94 -12.38
CA ARG A 207 -12.84 3.15 -11.20
C ARG A 207 -12.35 2.38 -9.98
N ASN A 208 -11.20 1.72 -10.07
CA ASN A 208 -10.69 0.92 -8.97
C ASN A 208 -10.33 1.81 -7.77
N ALA A 209 -10.71 1.36 -6.57
CA ALA A 209 -10.50 2.12 -5.34
C ALA A 209 -9.01 2.30 -4.99
N ASP A 210 -8.09 1.56 -5.58
CA ASP A 210 -6.66 1.72 -5.32
C ASP A 210 -6.13 3.06 -5.85
N TRP A 211 -6.69 3.62 -6.92
CA TRP A 211 -6.34 4.96 -7.41
C TRP A 211 -6.59 6.04 -6.35
N THR A 212 -7.69 5.91 -5.61
CA THR A 212 -8.06 6.85 -4.54
C THR A 212 -7.10 6.82 -3.34
N LEU A 213 -6.25 5.80 -3.18
CA LEU A 213 -5.17 5.82 -2.19
C LEU A 213 -4.15 6.92 -2.49
N PHE A 214 -4.02 7.30 -3.76
CA PHE A 214 -3.17 8.37 -4.26
C PHE A 214 -3.95 9.66 -4.53
N GLY A 215 -5.21 9.75 -4.09
CA GLY A 215 -6.05 10.93 -4.26
C GLY A 215 -6.58 11.11 -5.67
N LEU A 216 -6.51 10.06 -6.50
CA LEU A 216 -6.92 10.11 -7.90
C LEU A 216 -8.37 9.66 -8.06
N GLU A 217 -9.14 10.48 -8.76
CA GLU A 217 -10.47 10.12 -9.27
C GLU A 217 -10.34 9.40 -10.63
N PRO A 218 -11.42 8.81 -11.17
CA PRO A 218 -11.34 8.06 -12.43
C PRO A 218 -10.80 8.87 -13.62
N GLU A 219 -11.05 10.17 -13.66
CA GLU A 219 -10.50 11.06 -14.69
C GLU A 219 -9.00 11.26 -14.54
N ASP A 220 -8.51 11.38 -13.30
CA ASP A 220 -7.07 11.45 -13.03
C ASP A 220 -6.36 10.14 -13.38
N ALA A 221 -6.98 9.00 -13.04
CA ALA A 221 -6.47 7.68 -13.43
C ALA A 221 -6.35 7.55 -14.95
N LEU A 222 -7.35 8.02 -15.71
CA LEU A 222 -7.27 8.10 -17.17
C LEU A 222 -6.14 9.03 -17.63
N GLY A 223 -5.93 10.14 -16.92
CA GLY A 223 -4.80 11.04 -17.12
C GLY A 223 -3.45 10.34 -16.96
N GLU A 224 -3.28 9.51 -15.93
CA GLU A 224 -2.07 8.72 -15.73
C GLU A 224 -1.89 7.68 -16.85
N LEU A 225 -2.94 6.97 -17.25
CA LEU A 225 -2.87 6.03 -18.39
C LEU A 225 -2.43 6.73 -19.68
N LYS A 226 -2.92 7.94 -19.95
CA LYS A 226 -2.45 8.75 -21.10
C LYS A 226 -0.97 9.07 -21.01
N ARG A 227 -0.45 9.38 -19.82
CA ARG A 227 1.00 9.60 -19.61
C ARG A 227 1.82 8.33 -19.83
N LEU A 228 1.33 7.18 -19.36
CA LEU A 228 1.97 5.88 -19.64
C LEU A 228 1.97 5.56 -21.14
N SER A 229 0.93 6.00 -21.87
CA SER A 229 0.89 5.86 -23.32
C SER A 229 1.97 6.67 -24.01
N LEU A 230 2.26 7.88 -23.53
CA LEU A 230 3.39 8.69 -24.01
C LEU A 230 4.76 8.06 -23.71
N ARG A 231 4.86 7.21 -22.69
CA ARG A 231 6.06 6.40 -22.40
C ARG A 231 6.16 5.13 -23.25
N GLY A 232 5.15 4.84 -24.08
CA GLY A 232 5.13 3.66 -24.94
C GLY A 232 4.92 2.34 -24.19
N GLU A 233 4.33 2.38 -22.99
CA GLU A 233 4.02 1.20 -22.17
C GLU A 233 2.65 0.59 -22.51
N LEU A 234 1.73 1.42 -23.00
CA LEU A 234 0.37 1.01 -23.38
C LEU A 234 -0.20 1.96 -24.44
N ILE A 235 -1.32 1.58 -25.04
CA ILE A 235 -2.12 2.47 -25.89
C ILE A 235 -3.49 2.61 -25.24
N VAL A 236 -3.87 3.83 -24.88
CA VAL A 236 -5.19 4.11 -24.32
C VAL A 236 -6.04 4.88 -25.32
N GLN A 237 -7.25 4.39 -25.55
CA GLN A 237 -8.27 5.04 -26.38
C GLN A 237 -9.51 5.24 -25.51
N SER A 238 -10.04 6.46 -25.48
CA SER A 238 -11.23 6.78 -24.69
C SER A 238 -12.17 7.69 -25.47
N ALA A 239 -13.41 7.24 -25.65
CA ALA A 239 -14.46 7.97 -26.37
C ALA A 239 -15.84 7.56 -25.82
N GLY A 240 -16.75 8.52 -25.67
CA GLY A 240 -18.14 8.24 -25.29
C GLY A 240 -18.31 7.52 -23.94
N GLY A 241 -17.37 7.72 -23.00
CA GLY A 241 -17.37 7.03 -21.69
C GLY A 241 -16.88 5.59 -21.72
N ILE A 242 -16.41 5.10 -22.87
CA ILE A 242 -15.77 3.80 -23.04
C ILE A 242 -14.27 4.02 -23.17
N THR A 243 -13.50 3.33 -22.32
CA THR A 243 -12.05 3.23 -22.45
C THR A 243 -11.64 1.83 -22.87
N GLN A 244 -10.70 1.76 -23.80
CA GLN A 244 -10.00 0.56 -24.22
C GLN A 244 -8.49 0.76 -24.04
N VAL A 245 -7.81 -0.23 -23.48
CA VAL A 245 -6.36 -0.22 -23.25
C VAL A 245 -5.73 -1.43 -23.93
N SER A 246 -4.77 -1.16 -24.80
CA SER A 246 -3.87 -2.19 -25.36
C SER A 246 -2.58 -2.18 -24.56
N TRP A 247 -2.25 -3.31 -23.95
CA TRP A 247 -1.12 -3.48 -23.04
C TRP A 247 0.08 -4.04 -23.80
N LYS A 248 1.26 -3.43 -23.61
CA LYS A 248 2.49 -3.89 -24.26
C LYS A 248 3.08 -5.10 -23.56
N HIS A 249 3.10 -5.06 -22.23
CA HIS A 249 3.67 -6.12 -21.40
C HIS A 249 2.68 -7.26 -21.21
N LYS A 250 3.18 -8.50 -21.17
CA LYS A 250 2.37 -9.71 -21.04
C LYS A 250 2.33 -10.29 -19.62
N SER A 251 3.18 -9.79 -18.73
CA SER A 251 3.17 -10.14 -17.31
C SER A 251 3.71 -9.03 -16.42
N MET A 252 3.52 -9.17 -15.11
CA MET A 252 4.15 -8.28 -14.11
C MET A 252 5.67 -8.42 -14.09
N GLU A 253 6.19 -9.61 -14.40
CA GLU A 253 7.61 -9.86 -14.53
C GLU A 253 8.22 -9.08 -15.71
N GLU A 254 7.58 -9.10 -16.89
CA GLU A 254 8.05 -8.31 -18.05
C GLU A 254 8.03 -6.80 -17.76
N LEU A 255 7.02 -6.32 -17.05
CA LEU A 255 6.98 -4.92 -16.59
C LEU A 255 8.13 -4.61 -15.63
N ALA A 256 8.41 -5.51 -14.68
CA ALA A 256 9.46 -5.31 -13.70
C ALA A 256 10.85 -5.25 -14.36
N ASP A 257 11.09 -6.04 -15.40
CA ASP A 257 12.32 -5.99 -16.19
C ASP A 257 12.49 -4.61 -16.86
N VAL A 258 11.43 -4.09 -17.48
CA VAL A 258 11.47 -2.76 -18.14
C VAL A 258 11.65 -1.61 -17.15
N LEU A 259 11.04 -1.71 -15.96
CA LEU A 259 11.27 -0.74 -14.87
C LEU A 259 12.69 -0.85 -14.29
N SER A 260 13.39 -1.95 -14.55
CA SER A 260 14.76 -2.19 -14.08
C SER A 260 15.84 -1.77 -15.08
N ASP A 261 15.50 -1.69 -16.36
CA ASP A 261 16.39 -1.25 -17.44
C ASP A 261 16.41 0.27 -17.67
N GLY A 262 15.52 1.03 -17.01
CA GLY A 262 15.37 2.49 -17.13
C GLY A 262 15.94 3.27 -15.96
#